data_AF-A0A399WVM8-F1
#
_entry.id   AF-A0A399WVM8-F1
#
_cell.length_a   1.000
_cell.length_b   1.000
_cell.length_c   1.000
_cell.angle_alpha   90.00
_cell.angle_beta   90.00
_cell.angle_gamma   90.00
#
_symmetry.space_group_name_H-M   'P 1'
#
loop_
_entity.id
_entity.type
_entity.pdbx_description
1 polymer ?
#
loop_
_entity_poly.entity_id
_entity_poly.type
_entity_poly.pdbx_seq_one_letter_code
_entity_poly.pdbx_strand_id
1 'polypeptide(L)'
;MGVLLDRHQGGIRLVTEFEVRRELDAIEAADLHPRRKARRLLALARIARREARKIAKGAAILSLDCMDEQASRLRRVVARMETLGRDVRHRARRLLAGASAPRQET
;
A
#
# COMPACT_ATOMS: atom_id res chain seq x y z
N MET A 1 -13.96 16.87 6.10
CA MET A 1 -14.58 15.88 5.18
C MET A 1 -13.45 15.08 4.56
N GLY A 2 -13.32 13.76 4.62
CA GLY A 2 -14.30 12.71 4.83
C GLY A 2 -14.36 11.82 3.58
N VAL A 3 -13.35 10.99 3.31
CA VAL A 3 -13.49 9.85 2.38
C VAL A 3 -12.67 8.68 2.91
N LEU A 4 -13.34 7.84 3.70
CA LEU A 4 -12.87 6.51 4.08
C LEU A 4 -13.98 5.52 3.69
N LEU A 5 -14.42 5.62 2.44
CA LEU A 5 -15.39 4.73 1.83
C LEU A 5 -15.08 4.68 0.33
N ASP A 6 -14.36 3.65 -0.09
CA ASP A 6 -14.58 3.13 -1.45
C ASP A 6 -15.37 1.84 -1.30
N ARG A 7 -16.67 2.01 -1.00
CA ARG A 7 -17.70 1.08 -1.43
C ARG A 7 -18.15 1.56 -2.81
N HIS A 8 -17.37 1.26 -3.84
CA HIS A 8 -17.90 1.27 -5.20
C HIS A 8 -18.17 -0.17 -5.66
N GLN A 9 -19.41 -0.32 -6.10
CA GLN A 9 -20.02 -1.47 -6.75
C GLN A 9 -19.07 -2.20 -7.72
N GLY A 10 -18.99 -3.52 -7.58
CA GLY A 10 -18.86 -4.48 -8.70
C GLY A 10 -17.58 -4.49 -9.55
N GLY A 11 -16.74 -3.46 -9.54
CA GLY A 11 -15.49 -3.42 -10.29
C GLY A 11 -14.32 -3.78 -9.38
N ILE A 12 -13.53 -4.79 -9.75
CA ILE A 12 -12.22 -5.00 -9.12
C ILE A 12 -11.34 -3.81 -9.53
N ARG A 13 -11.39 -2.71 -8.78
CA ARG A 13 -10.43 -1.62 -8.94
C ARG A 13 -9.08 -2.14 -8.45
N LEU A 14 -8.28 -2.61 -9.41
CA LEU A 14 -6.87 -2.92 -9.21
C LEU A 14 -6.18 -1.61 -8.85
N VAL A 15 -5.82 -1.45 -7.57
CA VAL A 15 -5.02 -0.28 -7.17
C VAL A 15 -3.63 -0.48 -7.73
N THR A 16 -3.27 0.37 -8.68
CA THR A 16 -1.97 0.33 -9.36
C THR A 16 -0.86 0.84 -8.46
N GLU A 17 0.40 0.50 -8.79
CA GLU A 17 1.56 1.06 -8.08
C GLU A 17 1.53 2.60 -8.07
N PHE A 18 1.11 3.20 -9.18
CA PHE A 18 0.97 4.65 -9.32
C PHE A 18 -0.06 5.23 -8.33
N GLU A 19 -1.23 4.61 -8.20
CA GLU A 19 -2.24 5.06 -7.23
C GLU A 19 -1.76 4.92 -5.78
N VAL A 20 -1.02 3.86 -5.45
CA VAL A 20 -0.43 3.72 -4.11
C VAL A 20 0.61 4.81 -3.84
N ARG A 21 1.46 5.14 -4.82
CA ARG A 21 2.45 6.23 -4.69
C ARG A 21 1.76 7.59 -4.55
N ARG A 22 0.78 7.89 -5.39
CA ARG A 22 0.01 9.14 -5.32
C ARG A 22 -0.66 9.32 -3.96
N GLU A 23 -1.27 8.27 -3.42
CA GLU A 23 -1.92 8.33 -2.10
C GLU A 23 -0.89 8.45 -0.96
N LEU A 24 0.28 7.81 -1.10
CA LEU A 24 1.40 7.99 -0.17
C LEU A 24 1.83 9.46 -0.11
N ASP A 25 2.08 10.08 -1.27
CA ASP A 25 2.47 11.49 -1.36
C ASP A 25 1.40 12.41 -0.75
N ALA A 26 0.12 12.13 -1.02
CA ALA A 26 -0.99 12.88 -0.44
C ALA A 26 -1.06 12.74 1.09
N ILE A 27 -0.81 11.55 1.64
CA ILE A 27 -0.76 11.34 3.10
C ILE A 27 0.45 12.05 3.71
N GLU A 28 1.58 12.08 3.01
CA GLU A 28 2.80 12.75 3.48
C GLU A 28 2.65 14.27 3.47
N ALA A 29 2.06 14.84 2.42
CA ALA A 29 1.77 16.27 2.32
C ALA A 29 0.64 16.74 3.25
N ALA A 30 -0.26 15.85 3.68
CA ALA A 30 -1.37 16.22 4.55
C ALA A 30 -0.89 16.67 5.94
N ASP A 31 -1.36 17.82 6.38
CA ASP A 31 -1.14 18.29 7.76
C ASP A 31 -2.08 17.55 8.72
N LEU A 32 -1.58 16.41 9.22
CA LEU A 32 -2.31 15.50 10.08
C LEU A 32 -1.44 15.12 11.27
N HIS A 33 -2.08 15.01 12.43
CA HIS A 33 -1.43 14.47 13.63
C HIS A 33 -0.71 13.14 13.32
N PRO A 34 0.52 12.90 13.81
CA PRO A 34 1.35 11.74 13.46
C PRO A 34 0.63 10.40 13.58
N ARG A 35 -0.17 10.21 14.64
CA ARG A 35 -1.01 9.00 14.83
C ARG A 35 -2.05 8.80 13.73
N ARG A 36 -2.70 9.86 13.24
CA ARG A 36 -3.67 9.78 12.14
C ARG A 36 -2.97 9.49 10.81
N LYS A 37 -1.82 10.14 10.56
CA LYS A 37 -0.97 9.88 9.39
C LYS A 37 -0.51 8.42 9.35
N ALA A 38 0.00 7.90 10.47
CA ALA A 38 0.40 6.49 10.59
C ALA A 38 -0.75 5.50 10.35
N ARG A 39 -1.97 5.77 10.86
CA ARG A 39 -3.14 4.93 10.59
C ARG A 39 -3.47 4.88 9.09
N ARG A 40 -3.43 6.02 8.39
CA ARG A 40 -3.66 6.08 6.94
C ARG A 40 -2.60 5.30 6.16
N LEU A 41 -1.32 5.46 6.51
CA LEU A 41 -0.23 4.68 5.90
C LEU A 41 -0.40 3.17 6.12
N LEU A 42 -0.76 2.74 7.33
CA LEU A 42 -1.02 1.32 7.60
C LEU A 42 -2.21 0.78 6.80
N ALA A 43 -3.26 1.58 6.61
CA ALA A 43 -4.38 1.21 5.75
C ALA A 43 -3.94 1.05 4.29
N LEU A 44 -3.15 2.00 3.77
CA LEU A 44 -2.59 1.96 2.43
C LEU A 44 -1.70 0.72 2.21
N ALA A 45 -0.86 0.37 3.18
CA ALA A 45 -0.05 -0.85 3.12
C ALA A 45 -0.87 -2.14 3.10
N ARG A 46 -2.02 -2.17 3.80
CA ARG A 46 -2.95 -3.32 3.74
C ARG A 46 -3.59 -3.45 2.36
N ILE A 47 -3.94 -2.33 1.72
CA ILE A 47 -4.47 -2.29 0.35
C ILE A 47 -3.43 -2.84 -0.62
N ALA A 48 -2.19 -2.31 -0.58
CA ALA A 48 -1.10 -2.79 -1.43
C ALA A 48 -0.87 -4.30 -1.29
N ARG A 49 -0.90 -4.83 -0.06
CA ARG A 49 -0.78 -6.28 0.18
C ARG A 49 -1.95 -7.08 -0.40
N ARG A 50 -3.18 -6.57 -0.32
CA ARG A 50 -4.36 -7.23 -0.89
C ARG A 50 -4.27 -7.31 -2.41
N GLU A 51 -3.84 -6.23 -3.06
CA GLU A 51 -3.67 -6.19 -4.51
C GLU A 51 -2.53 -7.10 -4.95
N ALA A 52 -1.39 -7.09 -4.26
CA ALA A 52 -0.29 -8.02 -4.52
C ALA A 52 -0.76 -9.49 -4.50
N ARG A 53 -1.62 -9.86 -3.53
CA ARG A 53 -2.21 -11.21 -3.46
C ARG A 53 -3.13 -11.53 -4.63
N LYS A 54 -3.94 -10.57 -5.09
CA LYS A 54 -4.80 -10.78 -6.28
C LYS A 54 -3.97 -11.00 -7.54
N ILE A 55 -2.93 -10.19 -7.73
CA ILE A 55 -2.02 -10.30 -8.85
C ILE A 55 -1.26 -11.64 -8.81
N ALA A 56 -0.82 -12.08 -7.63
CA ALA A 56 -0.19 -13.37 -7.45
C ALA A 56 -1.10 -14.55 -7.84
N LYS A 57 -2.40 -14.47 -7.52
CA LYS A 57 -3.39 -15.46 -7.98
C LYS A 57 -3.51 -15.47 -9.51
N GLY A 58 -3.54 -14.30 -10.13
CA GLY A 58 -3.53 -14.18 -11.61
C GLY A 58 -2.27 -14.79 -12.22
N ALA A 59 -1.10 -14.55 -11.62
CA ALA A 59 0.15 -15.15 -12.06
C ALA A 59 0.15 -16.68 -11.96
N ALA A 60 -0.46 -17.23 -10.91
CA ALA A 60 -0.60 -18.67 -10.75
C ALA A 60 -1.50 -19.29 -11.82
N ILE A 61 -2.62 -18.63 -12.17
CA ILE A 61 -3.51 -19.08 -13.24
C ILE A 61 -2.77 -19.08 -14.59
N LEU A 62 -2.07 -17.99 -14.93
CA LEU A 62 -1.31 -17.92 -16.17
C LEU A 62 -0.18 -18.96 -16.25
N SER A 63 0.46 -19.29 -15.14
CA SER A 63 1.42 -20.39 -15.09
C SER A 63 0.76 -21.75 -15.36
N LEU A 64 -0.49 -21.97 -14.95
CA LEU A 64 -1.23 -23.20 -15.27
C LEU A 64 -1.59 -23.28 -16.76
N ASP A 65 -1.82 -22.13 -17.39
CA ASP A 65 -2.11 -22.02 -18.84
C ASP A 65 -0.84 -22.01 -19.72
N CYS A 66 0.32 -22.38 -19.17
CA CYS A 66 1.63 -22.36 -19.85
C CYS A 66 2.07 -20.97 -20.38
N MET A 67 1.51 -19.89 -19.84
CA MET A 67 1.84 -18.50 -20.19
C MET A 67 2.94 -17.94 -19.26
N ASP A 68 4.10 -18.59 -19.27
CA ASP A 68 5.16 -18.36 -18.28
C ASP A 68 5.74 -16.94 -18.31
N GLU A 69 5.84 -16.32 -19.48
CA GLU A 69 6.31 -14.93 -19.60
C GLU A 69 5.36 -13.94 -18.92
N GLN A 70 4.06 -14.10 -19.14
CA GLN A 70 3.02 -13.26 -18.56
C GLN A 70 2.93 -13.49 -17.05
N ALA A 71 3.03 -14.74 -16.61
CA ALA A 71 3.13 -15.07 -15.19
C ALA A 71 4.37 -14.42 -14.53
N SER A 72 5.54 -14.48 -15.17
CA SER A 72 6.77 -13.84 -14.70
C SER A 72 6.66 -12.31 -14.63
N ARG A 73 6.00 -11.68 -15.61
CA ARG A 73 5.69 -10.24 -15.56
C ARG A 73 4.81 -9.90 -14.35
N LEU A 74 3.76 -10.68 -14.09
CA LEU A 74 2.91 -10.46 -12.92
C LEU A 74 3.65 -10.70 -11.59
N ARG A 75 4.50 -11.72 -11.49
CA ARG A 75 5.34 -11.95 -10.29
C ARG A 75 6.25 -10.76 -9.99
N ARG A 76 6.83 -10.12 -11.02
CA ARG A 76 7.61 -8.88 -10.84
C ARG A 76 6.77 -7.73 -10.30
N VAL A 77 5.52 -7.60 -10.75
CA VAL A 77 4.58 -6.59 -10.21
C VAL A 77 4.24 -6.87 -8.75
N VAL A 78 4.00 -8.13 -8.38
CA VAL A 78 3.78 -8.55 -6.98
C VAL A 78 4.97 -8.11 -6.10
N ALA A 79 6.19 -8.43 -6.50
CA ALA A 79 7.39 -8.09 -5.75
C ALA A 79 7.57 -6.58 -5.55
N ARG A 80 7.26 -5.77 -6.57
CA ARG A 80 7.26 -4.29 -6.46
C ARG A 80 6.23 -3.80 -5.45
N MET A 81 4.99 -4.29 -5.55
CA MET A 81 3.91 -3.88 -4.65
C MET A 81 4.16 -4.29 -3.19
N GLU A 82 4.77 -5.45 -2.96
CA GLU A 82 5.16 -5.89 -1.62
C GLU A 82 6.27 -5.04 -1.00
N THR A 83 7.25 -4.64 -1.80
CA THR A 83 8.31 -3.70 -1.38
C THR A 83 7.71 -2.34 -1.04
N LEU A 84 6.88 -1.78 -1.90
CA LEU A 84 6.17 -0.53 -1.61
C LEU A 84 5.35 -0.60 -0.32
N GLY A 85 4.61 -1.70 -0.11
CA GLY A 85 3.85 -1.92 1.12
C GLY A 85 4.72 -2.11 2.38
N ARG A 86 5.98 -2.55 2.24
CA ARG A 86 6.96 -2.58 3.35
C ARG A 86 7.46 -1.18 3.67
N ASP A 87 7.77 -0.38 2.67
CA ASP A 87 8.26 1.00 2.84
C ASP A 87 7.21 1.87 3.53
N VAL A 88 5.96 1.80 3.06
CA VAL A 88 4.82 2.51 3.68
C VAL A 88 4.65 2.12 5.15
N ARG A 89 4.78 0.82 5.49
CA ARG A 89 4.75 0.36 6.89
C ARG A 89 5.93 0.88 7.70
N HIS A 90 7.12 0.90 7.13
CA HIS A 90 8.31 1.40 7.79
C HIS A 90 8.16 2.90 8.12
N ARG A 91 7.68 3.72 7.16
CA ARG A 91 7.38 5.14 7.39
C ARG A 91 6.32 5.34 8.48
N ALA A 92 5.25 4.54 8.47
CA ALA A 92 4.23 4.59 9.51
C ALA A 92 4.80 4.32 10.92
N ARG A 93 5.69 3.33 11.05
CA ARG A 93 6.36 3.01 12.32
C ARG A 93 7.26 4.15 12.80
N ARG A 94 8.03 4.78 11.90
CA ARG A 94 8.86 5.93 12.22
C ARG A 94 8.05 7.11 12.77
N LEU A 95 6.89 7.40 12.16
CA LEU A 95 5.99 8.44 12.65
C LEU A 95 5.46 8.16 14.05
N LEU A 96 5.16 6.89 14.36
CA LEU A 96 4.72 6.49 15.70
C LEU A 96 5.86 6.56 16.72
N ALA A 97 7.07 6.17 16.33
CA ALA A 97 8.26 6.25 17.21
C ALA A 97 8.65 7.71 17.51
N GLY A 98 8.67 8.58 16.50
CA GLY A 98 8.96 10.01 16.66
C GLY A 98 7.90 10.76 17.47
N ALA A 99 6.63 10.32 17.42
CA ALA A 99 5.57 10.86 18.26
C ALA A 99 5.60 10.37 19.71
N SER A 100 6.46 9.38 20.02
CA SER A 100 6.64 8.80 21.35
C SER A 100 7.94 9.24 22.03
N ALA A 101 8.81 10.01 21.35
CA ALA A 101 9.95 10.62 22.00
C ALA A 101 9.44 11.70 22.98
N PRO A 102 9.74 11.62 24.29
CA PRO A 102 9.42 12.70 25.21
C PRO A 102 10.15 13.96 24.74
N ARG A 103 9.43 15.09 24.75
CA ARG A 103 10.06 16.41 24.64
C ARG A 103 11.05 16.49 25.80
N GLN A 104 12.35 16.42 25.51
CA GLN A 104 13.34 16.89 26.46
C GLN A 104 13.24 18.43 26.40
N GLU A 105 12.36 18.97 27.24
CA GLU A 105 12.35 20.40 27.56
C GLU A 105 13.61 20.65 28.40
N THR A 106 14.55 21.39 27.81
CA THR A 106 15.69 22.04 28.47
C THR A 106 15.23 23.26 29.26
#